data_AF-A0A1Y2MDV5-F1
#
_entry.id   AF-A0A1Y2MDV5-F1
#
_cell.length_a   1.000
_cell.length_b   1.000
_cell.length_c   1.000
_cell.angle_alpha   90.00
_cell.angle_beta   90.00
_cell.angle_gamma   90.00
#
_symmetry.space_group_name_H-M   'P 1'
#
loop_
_entity.id
_entity.type
_entity.pdbx_description
1 polymer ?
#
loop_
_entity_poly.entity_id
_entity_poly.type
_entity_poly.pdbx_seq_one_letter_code
_entity_poly.pdbx_strand_id
1 'polypeptide(L)'
;MGKEIEDHSQPYIDQCLNALIVALEDPLAHWDENFLVAVILLRLHEEMGYVDEQCHHFGTARVLNSISSFAADGGLRESASWVSLRQHIYVSLTAQQPLNLSLDNYRHSSVFREFDDEAWTNRAIFLFATVLQTIFAESAEATTNCLTREKWEKLNAEVDEWEHTKPWSFSALHMEPDAGDRFAGAWPQLPCAQGVVAVGLQYYHLCKIILTIYSPNASLVGLAGVRARKATDAMIRKHIRITIGYGISNEHCENAMFQGSHILSACGAYIVDPVEQEACVEYLEGLQRRIGWKTYRVIEDLREQWAA
;
A
#
# COMPACT_ATOMS: atom_id res chain seq x y z
N MET A 1 -19.32 16.22 13.27
CA MET A 1 -18.59 17.40 12.76
C MET A 1 -19.25 17.82 11.47
N GLY A 2 -19.61 19.10 11.34
CA GLY A 2 -20.29 19.62 10.16
C GLY A 2 -19.37 19.57 8.95
N LYS A 3 -19.93 19.20 7.79
CA LYS A 3 -19.26 19.42 6.50
C LYS A 3 -19.19 20.92 6.27
N GLU A 4 -18.02 21.52 6.47
CA GLU A 4 -17.76 22.85 5.93
C GLU A 4 -17.89 22.75 4.40
N ILE A 5 -18.71 23.63 3.82
CA ILE A 5 -19.07 23.65 2.40
C ILE A 5 -17.98 24.33 1.56
N GLU A 6 -17.10 25.09 2.22
CA GLU A 6 -16.03 25.87 1.59
C GLU A 6 -14.67 25.24 1.91
N ASP A 7 -13.90 24.93 0.86
CA ASP A 7 -12.54 24.45 0.99
C ASP A 7 -11.61 25.64 1.30
N HIS A 8 -11.18 25.73 2.56
CA HIS A 8 -10.25 26.75 3.02
C HIS A 8 -8.78 26.30 3.01
N SER A 9 -8.44 25.16 2.38
CA SER A 9 -7.08 24.62 2.39
C SER A 9 -6.10 25.42 1.53
N GLN A 10 -6.56 25.93 0.38
CA GLN A 10 -5.71 26.59 -0.61
C GLN A 10 -4.83 27.73 -0.04
N PRO A 11 -5.36 28.68 0.76
CA PRO A 11 -4.53 29.77 1.30
C PRO A 11 -3.41 29.29 2.23
N TYR A 12 -3.60 28.17 2.95
CA TYR A 12 -2.58 27.60 3.83
C TYR A 12 -1.53 26.82 3.02
N ILE A 13 -1.96 26.14 1.96
CA ILE A 13 -1.07 25.46 1.02
C ILE A 13 -0.16 26.49 0.35
N ASP A 14 -0.72 27.59 -0.16
CA ASP A 14 0.05 28.65 -0.79
C ASP A 14 1.06 29.28 0.17
N GLN A 15 0.70 29.47 1.45
CA GLN A 15 1.62 29.96 2.47
C GLN A 15 2.75 28.96 2.76
N CYS A 16 2.41 27.66 2.86
CA CYS A 16 3.39 26.59 3.06
C CYS A 16 4.38 26.52 1.88
N LEU A 17 3.88 26.56 0.64
CA LEU A 17 4.69 26.56 -0.57
C LEU A 17 5.64 27.74 -0.62
N ASN A 18 5.16 28.95 -0.30
CA ASN A 18 6.01 30.14 -0.24
C ASN A 18 7.13 29.98 0.80
N ALA A 19 6.83 29.42 1.97
CA ALA A 19 7.84 29.16 3.00
C ALA A 19 8.87 28.12 2.55
N LEU A 20 8.44 27.05 1.87
CA LEU A 20 9.32 26.00 1.35
C LEU A 20 10.21 26.50 0.22
N ILE A 21 9.70 27.36 -0.68
CA ILE A 21 10.50 27.99 -1.74
C ILE A 21 11.63 28.81 -1.13
N VAL A 22 11.31 29.67 -0.15
CA VAL A 22 12.32 30.48 0.56
C VAL A 22 13.36 29.58 1.23
N ALA A 23 12.94 28.48 1.85
CA ALA A 23 13.86 27.52 2.48
C ALA A 23 14.76 26.78 1.46
N LEU A 24 14.26 26.52 0.25
CA LEU A 24 15.02 25.86 -0.82
C LEU A 24 16.03 26.80 -1.51
N GLU A 25 15.77 28.10 -1.51
CA GLU A 25 16.65 29.11 -2.10
C GLU A 25 17.85 29.45 -1.20
N ASP A 26 17.79 29.14 0.10
CA ASP A 26 18.90 29.36 1.03
C ASP A 26 19.99 28.27 0.87
N PRO A 27 21.20 28.62 0.39
CA PRO A 27 22.29 27.67 0.22
C PRO A 27 22.84 27.09 1.55
N LEU A 28 22.49 27.72 2.67
CA LEU A 28 22.87 27.31 4.02
C LEU A 28 21.73 26.63 4.78
N ALA A 29 20.52 26.57 4.21
CA ALA A 29 19.40 25.87 4.82
C ALA A 29 19.71 24.37 4.86
N HIS A 30 19.78 23.86 6.09
CA HIS A 30 19.84 22.43 6.31
C HIS A 30 18.40 21.92 6.17
N TRP A 31 18.15 21.02 5.23
CA TRP A 31 16.86 20.33 5.17
C TRP A 31 16.68 19.63 6.53
N ASP A 32 15.73 20.11 7.31
CA ASP A 32 15.48 19.61 8.66
C ASP A 32 14.25 18.68 8.66
N GLU A 33 13.87 18.22 9.85
CA GLU A 33 12.68 17.38 10.00
C GLU A 33 11.38 18.09 9.67
N ASN A 34 11.30 19.40 9.94
CA ASN A 34 10.11 20.18 9.65
C ASN A 34 9.90 20.34 8.15
N PHE A 35 10.99 20.56 7.40
CA PHE A 35 10.97 20.60 5.95
C PHE A 35 10.43 19.29 5.36
N LEU A 36 10.97 18.14 5.80
CA LEU A 36 10.52 16.83 5.34
C LEU A 36 9.03 16.61 5.64
N VAL A 37 8.60 16.90 6.87
CA VAL A 37 7.21 16.73 7.30
C VAL A 37 6.27 17.64 6.48
N ALA A 38 6.65 18.90 6.25
CA ALA A 38 5.85 19.83 5.45
C ALA A 38 5.64 19.31 4.02
N VAL A 39 6.68 18.81 3.35
CA VAL A 39 6.56 18.24 2.00
C VAL A 39 5.67 16.99 1.99
N ILE A 40 5.78 16.12 3.00
CA ILE A 40 4.92 14.92 3.12
C ILE A 40 3.45 15.28 3.36
N LEU A 41 3.18 16.33 4.15
CA LEU A 41 1.81 16.81 4.37
C LEU A 41 1.21 17.44 3.10
N LEU A 42 2.00 18.16 2.32
CA LEU A 42 1.57 18.65 1.01
C LEU A 42 1.30 17.49 0.05
N ARG A 43 2.15 16.46 0.06
CA ARG A 43 1.90 15.22 -0.69
C ARG A 43 0.61 14.52 -0.26
N LEU A 44 0.31 14.46 1.04
CA LEU A 44 -0.94 13.91 1.55
C LEU A 44 -2.16 14.71 1.05
N HIS A 45 -2.04 16.04 0.98
CA HIS A 45 -3.10 16.87 0.43
C HIS A 45 -3.39 16.54 -1.05
N GLU A 46 -2.34 16.34 -1.87
CA GLU A 46 -2.51 15.89 -3.27
C GLU A 46 -3.23 14.55 -3.37
N GLU A 47 -2.90 13.60 -2.50
CA GLU A 47 -3.49 12.26 -2.46
C GLU A 47 -4.98 12.29 -2.11
N MET A 48 -5.39 13.25 -1.26
CA MET A 48 -6.80 13.52 -0.95
C MET A 48 -7.49 14.39 -2.02
N GLY A 49 -6.72 14.91 -2.98
CA GLY A 49 -7.16 15.72 -4.11
C GLY A 49 -8.05 14.96 -5.08
N TYR A 50 -8.76 15.68 -5.96
CA TYR A 50 -9.55 15.05 -7.03
C TYR A 50 -8.60 14.39 -8.06
N VAL A 51 -7.51 15.06 -8.37
CA VAL A 51 -6.42 14.51 -9.18
C VAL A 51 -5.21 14.42 -8.28
N ASP A 52 -4.60 13.23 -8.20
CA ASP A 52 -3.26 13.12 -7.64
C ASP A 52 -2.27 13.69 -8.67
N GLU A 53 -1.95 14.97 -8.52
CA GLU A 53 -1.03 15.69 -9.43
C GLU A 53 0.43 15.25 -9.26
N GLN A 54 0.76 14.58 -8.17
CA GLN A 54 2.09 14.08 -7.85
C GLN A 54 3.23 15.12 -7.84
N CYS A 55 2.91 16.41 -7.67
CA CYS A 55 3.91 17.47 -7.66
C CYS A 55 4.92 17.28 -6.53
N HIS A 56 4.46 16.94 -5.33
CA HIS A 56 5.31 16.72 -4.15
C HIS A 56 5.86 15.31 -4.04
N HIS A 57 5.42 14.37 -4.88
CA HIS A 57 5.93 13.00 -4.91
C HIS A 57 7.42 12.95 -5.26
N PHE A 58 7.81 13.62 -6.36
CA PHE A 58 9.21 13.69 -6.80
C PHE A 58 10.09 14.51 -5.85
N GLY A 59 9.51 15.56 -5.23
CA GLY A 59 10.18 16.36 -4.22
C GLY A 59 10.61 15.53 -3.02
N THR A 60 9.69 14.72 -2.48
CA THR A 60 9.94 13.85 -1.32
C THR A 60 10.97 12.77 -1.63
N ALA A 61 10.86 12.12 -2.80
CA ALA A 61 11.86 11.18 -3.29
C ALA A 61 13.27 11.79 -3.32
N ARG A 62 13.42 12.99 -3.90
CA ARG A 62 14.72 13.65 -4.01
C ARG A 62 15.32 13.92 -2.64
N VAL A 63 14.54 14.41 -1.69
CA VAL A 63 15.00 14.71 -0.33
C VAL A 63 15.46 13.43 0.38
N LEU A 64 14.60 12.40 0.41
CA LEU A 64 14.88 11.15 1.12
C LEU A 64 16.02 10.33 0.47
N ASN A 65 16.18 10.43 -0.85
CA ASN A 65 17.30 9.78 -1.56
C ASN A 65 18.63 10.54 -1.33
N SER A 66 18.58 11.85 -1.07
CA SER A 66 19.77 12.66 -0.84
C SER A 66 20.28 12.59 0.60
N ILE A 67 19.39 12.39 1.57
CA ILE A 67 19.74 12.35 3.01
C ILE A 67 19.29 11.00 3.59
N SER A 68 20.15 9.98 3.44
CA SER A 68 19.85 8.62 3.88
C SER A 68 19.59 8.50 5.39
N SER A 69 20.19 9.38 6.20
CA SER A 69 20.03 9.36 7.66
C SER A 69 18.60 9.65 8.12
N PHE A 70 17.77 10.28 7.28
CA PHE A 70 16.36 10.53 7.59
C PHE A 70 15.55 9.25 7.80
N ALA A 71 15.97 8.13 7.22
CA ALA A 71 15.30 6.84 7.35
C ALA A 71 15.87 5.94 8.46
N ALA A 72 16.86 6.41 9.22
CA ALA A 72 17.60 5.57 10.19
C ALA A 72 17.91 6.20 11.55
N ASP A 73 17.80 7.53 11.69
CA ASP A 73 18.24 8.25 12.90
C ASP A 73 17.19 8.35 14.03
N GLY A 74 16.03 7.70 13.91
CA GLY A 74 14.98 7.82 14.92
C GLY A 74 14.08 9.05 14.78
N GLY A 75 13.18 9.17 15.74
CA GLY A 75 12.37 10.37 15.95
C GLY A 75 11.42 10.71 14.80
N LEU A 76 11.19 12.01 14.63
CA LEU A 76 10.21 12.52 13.66
C LEU A 76 10.63 12.26 12.22
N ARG A 77 11.92 12.33 11.89
CA ARG A 77 12.44 12.10 10.52
C ARG A 77 12.21 10.68 10.08
N GLU A 78 12.59 9.72 10.91
CA GLU A 78 12.41 8.30 10.60
C GLU A 78 10.92 7.99 10.45
N SER A 79 10.09 8.46 11.38
CA SER A 79 8.63 8.29 11.31
C SER A 79 8.05 8.87 10.02
N ALA A 80 8.46 10.08 9.65
CA ALA A 80 8.02 10.74 8.43
C ALA A 80 8.49 9.98 7.16
N SER A 81 9.71 9.46 7.15
CA SER A 81 10.22 8.64 6.05
C SER A 81 9.36 7.39 5.81
N TRP A 82 8.91 6.71 6.86
CA TRP A 82 8.02 5.55 6.76
C TRP A 82 6.63 5.92 6.22
N VAL A 83 6.12 7.12 6.54
CA VAL A 83 4.89 7.64 5.92
C VAL A 83 5.11 7.86 4.42
N SER A 84 6.20 8.52 4.05
CA SER A 84 6.56 8.74 2.64
C SER A 84 6.73 7.43 1.87
N LEU A 85 7.34 6.40 2.46
CA LEU A 85 7.45 5.09 1.82
C LEU A 85 6.08 4.52 1.44
N ARG A 86 5.06 4.65 2.31
CA ARG A 86 3.68 4.21 2.00
C ARG A 86 3.07 4.98 0.84
N GLN A 87 3.32 6.30 0.76
CA GLN A 87 2.91 7.14 -0.37
C GLN A 87 3.57 6.70 -1.68
N HIS A 88 4.87 6.37 -1.62
CA HIS A 88 5.60 5.83 -2.75
C HIS A 88 5.10 4.44 -3.19
N ILE A 89 4.76 3.57 -2.24
CA ILE A 89 4.15 2.26 -2.52
C ILE A 89 2.81 2.43 -3.25
N TYR A 90 1.96 3.36 -2.81
CA TYR A 90 0.66 3.60 -3.44
C TYR A 90 0.81 3.98 -4.93
N VAL A 91 1.68 4.94 -5.23
CA VAL A 91 1.95 5.36 -6.61
C VAL A 91 2.58 4.22 -7.41
N SER A 92 3.54 3.50 -6.83
CA SER A 92 4.19 2.35 -7.50
C SER A 92 3.17 1.27 -7.87
N LEU A 93 2.27 0.92 -6.96
CA LEU A 93 1.23 -0.09 -7.17
C LEU A 93 0.23 0.32 -8.25
N THR A 94 -0.27 1.56 -8.20
CA THR A 94 -1.31 2.05 -9.12
C THR A 94 -0.77 2.36 -10.52
N ALA A 95 0.43 2.93 -10.61
CA ALA A 95 1.09 3.23 -11.89
C ALA A 95 1.84 2.02 -12.48
N GLN A 96 1.99 0.93 -11.71
CA GLN A 96 2.81 -0.24 -12.05
C GLN A 96 4.23 0.14 -12.45
N GLN A 97 4.84 1.05 -11.68
CA GLN A 97 6.20 1.54 -11.90
C GLN A 97 7.08 1.22 -10.69
N PRO A 98 8.41 1.08 -10.87
CA PRO A 98 9.34 0.95 -9.74
C PRO A 98 9.22 2.11 -8.76
N LEU A 99 9.58 1.89 -7.49
CA LEU A 99 9.60 2.96 -6.50
C LEU A 99 10.68 3.98 -6.87
N ASN A 100 10.33 5.26 -6.74
CA ASN A 100 11.28 6.36 -6.85
C ASN A 100 11.98 6.65 -5.51
N LEU A 101 12.31 5.61 -4.75
CA LEU A 101 12.84 5.73 -3.40
C LEU A 101 13.86 4.62 -3.12
N SER A 102 15.04 4.99 -2.60
CA SER A 102 16.09 4.04 -2.24
C SER A 102 15.72 3.29 -0.95
N LEU A 103 15.34 2.03 -1.09
CA LEU A 103 15.05 1.15 0.05
C LEU A 103 16.28 0.90 0.93
N ASP A 104 17.50 1.06 0.39
CA ASP A 104 18.72 0.87 1.17
C ASP A 104 18.84 1.87 2.32
N ASN A 105 18.25 3.06 2.20
CA ASN A 105 18.24 4.07 3.24
C ASN A 105 17.53 3.60 4.52
N TYR A 106 16.54 2.71 4.39
CA TYR A 106 15.76 2.20 5.52
C TYR A 106 16.45 1.04 6.22
N ARG A 107 17.44 0.37 5.62
CA ARG A 107 18.05 -0.86 6.18
C ARG A 107 18.68 -0.68 7.56
N HIS A 108 19.07 0.55 7.89
CA HIS A 108 19.65 0.89 9.19
C HIS A 108 18.62 1.37 10.23
N SER A 109 17.35 1.41 9.86
CA SER A 109 16.24 1.78 10.74
C SER A 109 16.20 0.96 12.03
N SER A 110 15.74 1.61 13.10
CA SER A 110 15.46 0.99 14.40
C SER A 110 14.43 -0.15 14.30
N VAL A 111 13.49 -0.04 13.35
CA VAL A 111 12.45 -1.04 13.01
C VAL A 111 13.00 -2.45 12.82
N PHE A 112 14.22 -2.61 12.30
CA PHE A 112 14.82 -3.93 12.08
C PHE A 112 15.47 -4.54 13.34
N ARG A 113 15.50 -3.80 14.44
CA ARG A 113 16.12 -4.18 15.71
C ARG A 113 15.10 -4.28 16.86
N GLU A 114 13.97 -3.59 16.75
CA GLU A 114 12.90 -3.58 17.73
C GLU A 114 11.89 -4.72 17.53
N PHE A 115 11.02 -4.98 18.50
CA PHE A 115 10.10 -6.14 18.47
C PHE A 115 8.65 -5.77 18.79
N ASP A 116 8.30 -4.49 18.81
CA ASP A 116 6.92 -4.03 18.96
C ASP A 116 6.11 -4.17 17.65
N ASP A 117 4.80 -3.92 17.77
CA ASP A 117 3.86 -4.08 16.66
C ASP A 117 4.12 -3.08 15.51
N GLU A 118 4.68 -1.89 15.81
CA GLU A 118 5.06 -0.90 14.79
C GLU A 118 6.25 -1.39 13.97
N ALA A 119 7.27 -1.94 14.63
CA ALA A 119 8.42 -2.54 13.99
C ALA A 119 8.01 -3.70 13.06
N TRP A 120 7.14 -4.61 13.52
CA TRP A 120 6.63 -5.70 12.69
C TRP A 120 5.82 -5.22 11.50
N THR A 121 5.02 -4.18 11.68
CA THR A 121 4.24 -3.55 10.61
C THR A 121 5.12 -2.88 9.56
N ASN A 122 6.11 -2.08 9.98
CA ASN A 122 7.04 -1.42 9.06
C ASN A 122 7.92 -2.43 8.31
N ARG A 123 8.25 -3.59 8.90
CA ARG A 123 8.90 -4.71 8.17
C ARG A 123 8.03 -5.26 7.06
N ALA A 124 6.73 -5.46 7.29
CA ALA A 124 5.79 -5.92 6.24
C ALA A 124 5.69 -4.90 5.10
N ILE A 125 5.64 -3.62 5.43
CA ILE A 125 5.62 -2.50 4.47
C ILE A 125 6.90 -2.49 3.63
N PHE A 126 8.06 -2.64 4.29
CA PHE A 126 9.35 -2.70 3.63
C PHE A 126 9.45 -3.91 2.67
N LEU A 127 8.94 -5.07 3.09
CA LEU A 127 8.86 -6.26 2.24
C LEU A 127 7.98 -6.00 1.01
N PHE A 128 6.81 -5.39 1.19
CA PHE A 128 5.95 -5.06 0.06
C PHE A 128 6.60 -4.07 -0.91
N ALA A 129 7.26 -3.04 -0.39
CA ALA A 129 8.04 -2.13 -1.21
C ALA A 129 9.15 -2.87 -2.00
N THR A 130 9.85 -3.80 -1.36
CA THR A 130 10.89 -4.62 -2.00
C THR A 130 10.31 -5.49 -3.12
N VAL A 131 9.12 -6.07 -2.91
CA VAL A 131 8.38 -6.84 -3.91
C VAL A 131 8.05 -5.96 -5.12
N LEU A 132 7.45 -4.78 -4.92
CA LEU A 132 7.09 -3.87 -6.01
C LEU A 132 8.33 -3.36 -6.76
N GLN A 133 9.38 -2.94 -6.03
CA GLN A 133 10.63 -2.48 -6.62
C GLN A 133 11.21 -3.54 -7.56
N THR A 134 11.29 -4.79 -7.09
CA THR A 134 11.92 -5.86 -7.84
C THR A 134 11.11 -6.24 -9.07
N ILE A 135 9.78 -6.38 -8.92
CA ILE A 135 8.89 -6.81 -10.02
C ILE A 135 8.85 -5.75 -11.12
N PHE A 136 8.64 -4.49 -10.77
CA PHE A 136 8.49 -3.45 -11.77
C PHE A 136 9.82 -3.01 -12.38
N ALA A 137 10.95 -3.11 -11.66
CA ALA A 137 12.26 -2.84 -12.26
C ALA A 137 12.61 -3.86 -13.35
N GLU A 138 12.32 -5.16 -13.12
CA GLU A 138 12.55 -6.17 -14.15
C GLU A 138 11.62 -6.01 -15.35
N SER A 139 10.36 -5.62 -15.13
CA SER A 139 9.43 -5.34 -16.22
C SER A 139 9.87 -4.18 -17.12
N ALA A 140 10.68 -3.25 -16.61
CA ALA A 140 11.23 -2.14 -17.38
C ALA A 140 12.48 -2.52 -18.18
N GLU A 141 13.29 -3.46 -17.67
CA GLU A 141 14.55 -3.89 -18.28
C GLU A 141 14.41 -5.07 -19.25
N ALA A 142 13.40 -5.93 -19.08
CA ALA A 142 13.24 -7.16 -19.86
C ALA A 142 12.26 -6.99 -21.04
N THR A 143 12.60 -7.58 -22.20
CA THR A 143 11.68 -7.72 -23.36
C THR A 143 10.58 -8.76 -23.13
N THR A 144 10.58 -9.43 -21.96
CA THR A 144 9.59 -10.41 -21.51
C THR A 144 9.21 -10.08 -20.07
N ASN A 145 7.92 -9.81 -19.81
CA ASN A 145 7.33 -9.42 -18.52
C ASN A 145 7.38 -10.52 -17.42
N CYS A 146 8.51 -11.20 -17.22
CA CYS A 146 8.60 -12.31 -16.28
C CYS A 146 9.72 -12.06 -15.26
N LEU A 147 9.32 -11.94 -13.98
CA LEU A 147 10.26 -11.98 -12.86
C LEU A 147 11.06 -13.28 -12.93
N THR A 148 12.39 -13.19 -12.82
CA THR A 148 13.23 -14.40 -12.80
C THR A 148 12.79 -15.35 -11.68
N ARG A 149 12.74 -16.66 -11.97
CA ARG A 149 12.24 -17.66 -11.01
C ARG A 149 12.96 -17.60 -9.66
N GLU A 150 14.28 -17.42 -9.70
CA GLU A 150 15.11 -17.32 -8.50
C GLU A 150 14.75 -16.10 -7.63
N LYS A 151 14.55 -14.92 -8.23
CA LYS A 151 14.15 -13.73 -7.47
C LYS A 151 12.73 -13.85 -6.93
N TRP A 152 11.81 -14.43 -7.72
CA TRP A 152 10.45 -14.72 -7.23
C TRP A 152 10.47 -15.66 -6.04
N GLU A 153 11.23 -16.76 -6.11
CA GLU A 153 11.38 -17.74 -5.03
C GLU A 153 11.97 -17.09 -3.77
N LYS A 154 12.99 -16.23 -3.94
CA LYS A 154 13.58 -15.46 -2.85
C LYS A 154 12.55 -14.53 -2.18
N LEU A 155 11.85 -13.70 -2.95
CA LEU A 155 10.85 -12.78 -2.41
C LEU A 155 9.70 -13.52 -1.72
N ASN A 156 9.23 -14.61 -2.31
CA ASN A 156 8.18 -15.41 -1.68
C ASN A 156 8.67 -16.05 -0.36
N ALA A 157 9.92 -16.53 -0.32
CA ALA A 157 10.51 -17.06 0.91
C ALA A 157 10.65 -15.99 2.00
N GLU A 158 11.09 -14.77 1.67
CA GLU A 158 11.19 -13.66 2.63
C GLU A 158 9.82 -13.26 3.21
N VAL A 159 8.78 -13.25 2.37
CA VAL A 159 7.39 -12.97 2.79
C VAL A 159 6.85 -14.08 3.70
N ASP A 160 7.10 -15.34 3.35
CA ASP A 160 6.69 -16.49 4.17
C ASP A 160 7.48 -16.54 5.50
N GLU A 161 8.76 -16.19 5.49
CA GLU A 161 9.59 -16.08 6.70
C GLU A 161 9.06 -15.00 7.66
N TRP A 162 8.64 -13.84 7.15
CA TRP A 162 8.02 -12.81 8.00
C TRP A 162 6.77 -13.33 8.72
N GLU A 163 5.89 -14.06 8.01
CA GLU A 163 4.67 -14.65 8.60
C GLU A 163 5.00 -15.70 9.66
N HIS A 164 6.07 -16.47 9.47
CA HIS A 164 6.49 -17.51 10.42
C HIS A 164 7.24 -16.97 11.64
N THR A 165 7.91 -15.83 11.52
CA THR A 165 8.78 -15.28 12.56
C THR A 165 8.10 -14.23 13.44
N LYS A 166 6.99 -13.62 12.97
CA LYS A 166 6.24 -12.65 13.76
C LYS A 166 5.71 -13.26 15.07
N PRO A 167 5.56 -12.45 16.13
CA PRO A 167 4.98 -12.89 17.38
C PRO A 167 3.58 -13.48 17.18
N TRP A 168 3.23 -14.47 17.99
CA TRP A 168 1.88 -15.05 17.98
C TRP A 168 0.78 -14.03 18.27
N SER A 169 1.11 -12.95 19.01
CA SER A 169 0.19 -11.84 19.30
C SER A 169 -0.06 -10.93 18.11
N PHE A 170 0.82 -10.97 17.10
CA PHE A 170 0.67 -10.24 15.84
C PHE A 170 -0.26 -11.02 14.90
N SER A 171 -1.53 -11.09 15.25
CA SER A 171 -2.56 -11.79 14.48
C SER A 171 -3.94 -11.15 14.68
N ALA A 172 -4.90 -11.53 13.84
CA ALA A 172 -6.30 -11.36 14.19
C ALA A 172 -6.60 -12.10 15.50
N LEU A 173 -7.51 -11.54 16.31
CA LEU A 173 -8.02 -12.16 17.53
C LEU A 173 -8.80 -13.45 17.22
N HIS A 174 -9.44 -13.48 16.06
CA HIS A 174 -10.15 -14.63 15.55
C HIS A 174 -10.10 -14.62 14.03
N MET A 175 -9.86 -15.78 13.42
CA MET A 175 -9.89 -15.97 11.97
C MET A 175 -10.52 -17.32 11.67
N GLU A 176 -11.61 -17.31 10.90
CA GLU A 176 -12.24 -18.54 10.44
C GLU A 176 -11.32 -19.30 9.46
N PRO A 177 -11.30 -20.64 9.47
CA PRO A 177 -10.45 -21.42 8.57
C PRO A 177 -10.69 -21.16 7.07
N ASP A 178 -11.93 -20.81 6.71
CA ASP A 178 -12.35 -20.48 5.35
C ASP A 178 -12.39 -18.97 5.08
N ALA A 179 -11.76 -18.15 5.93
CA ALA A 179 -11.70 -16.70 5.76
C ALA A 179 -11.18 -16.30 4.37
N GLY A 180 -12.01 -15.56 3.63
CA GLY A 180 -11.72 -15.09 2.28
C GLY A 180 -11.94 -16.12 1.17
N ASP A 181 -12.23 -17.39 1.45
CA ASP A 181 -12.39 -18.42 0.41
C ASP A 181 -13.54 -18.11 -0.56
N ARG A 182 -14.63 -17.53 -0.04
CA ARG A 182 -15.78 -17.06 -0.81
C ARG A 182 -16.37 -15.79 -0.21
N PHE A 183 -17.03 -14.99 -1.04
CA PHE A 183 -17.91 -13.94 -0.57
C PHE A 183 -19.32 -14.52 -0.38
N ALA A 184 -19.83 -14.49 0.86
CA ALA A 184 -21.15 -15.01 1.22
C ALA A 184 -22.08 -13.91 1.74
N GLY A 185 -22.00 -12.73 1.11
CA GLY A 185 -22.77 -11.53 1.51
C GLY A 185 -22.16 -10.74 2.66
N ALA A 186 -20.99 -11.13 3.18
CA ALA A 186 -20.27 -10.40 4.21
C ALA A 186 -18.75 -10.59 4.07
N TRP A 187 -18.01 -9.58 4.53
CA TRP A 187 -16.55 -9.60 4.60
C TRP A 187 -16.06 -10.43 5.80
N PRO A 188 -14.89 -11.11 5.70
CA PRO A 188 -14.29 -11.81 6.83
C PRO A 188 -14.11 -10.90 8.05
N GLN A 189 -14.50 -11.38 9.22
CA GLN A 189 -14.33 -10.65 10.49
C GLN A 189 -12.95 -10.95 11.07
N LEU A 190 -12.08 -9.94 11.09
CA LEU A 190 -10.67 -10.04 11.41
C LEU A 190 -10.24 -8.93 12.40
N PRO A 191 -10.86 -8.84 13.58
CA PRO A 191 -10.50 -7.82 14.56
C PRO A 191 -9.08 -8.09 15.09
N CYS A 192 -8.26 -7.06 15.19
CA CYS A 192 -6.92 -7.12 15.77
C CYS A 192 -6.91 -6.43 17.14
N ALA A 193 -5.92 -6.76 17.97
CA ALA A 193 -5.71 -6.07 19.24
C ALA A 193 -5.39 -4.57 19.05
N GLN A 194 -4.73 -4.23 17.94
CA GLN A 194 -4.41 -2.85 17.55
C GLN A 194 -4.54 -2.70 16.03
N GLY A 195 -4.92 -1.50 15.58
CA GLY A 195 -5.05 -1.19 14.14
C GLY A 195 -3.74 -1.34 13.37
N VAL A 196 -2.60 -1.05 13.99
CA VAL A 196 -1.27 -1.21 13.36
C VAL A 196 -1.01 -2.66 12.94
N VAL A 197 -1.42 -3.64 13.76
CA VAL A 197 -1.32 -5.07 13.46
C VAL A 197 -2.13 -5.43 12.22
N ALA A 198 -3.35 -4.87 12.09
CA ALA A 198 -4.17 -5.05 10.90
C ALA A 198 -3.47 -4.48 9.65
N VAL A 199 -2.86 -3.30 9.73
CA VAL A 199 -2.09 -2.71 8.63
C VAL A 199 -0.93 -3.63 8.22
N GLY A 200 -0.12 -4.13 9.16
CA GLY A 200 0.97 -5.04 8.85
C GLY A 200 0.50 -6.33 8.15
N LEU A 201 -0.57 -6.95 8.64
CA LEU A 201 -1.16 -8.14 8.04
C LEU A 201 -1.76 -7.87 6.65
N GLN A 202 -2.32 -6.67 6.42
CA GLN A 202 -2.75 -6.26 5.09
C GLN A 202 -1.58 -6.20 4.12
N TYR A 203 -0.47 -5.55 4.49
CA TYR A 203 0.73 -5.50 3.63
C TYR A 203 1.28 -6.89 3.31
N TYR A 204 1.25 -7.83 4.25
CA TYR A 204 1.56 -9.23 3.98
C TYR A 204 0.64 -9.84 2.90
N HIS A 205 -0.67 -9.64 3.00
CA HIS A 205 -1.59 -10.14 1.99
C HIS A 205 -1.42 -9.45 0.63
N LEU A 206 -1.06 -8.16 0.60
CA LEU A 206 -0.69 -7.46 -0.62
C LEU A 206 0.55 -8.10 -1.29
N CYS A 207 1.57 -8.47 -0.51
CA CYS A 207 2.72 -9.24 -1.02
C CYS A 207 2.25 -10.54 -1.68
N LYS A 208 1.38 -11.32 -1.02
CA LYS A 208 0.87 -12.59 -1.56
C LYS A 208 0.08 -12.38 -2.87
N ILE A 209 -0.71 -11.31 -2.98
CA ILE A 209 -1.45 -10.99 -4.21
C ILE A 209 -0.47 -10.74 -5.36
N ILE A 210 0.46 -9.80 -5.18
CA ILE A 210 1.39 -9.40 -6.24
C ILE A 210 2.30 -10.57 -6.64
N LEU A 211 2.86 -11.31 -5.67
CA LEU A 211 3.67 -12.49 -5.98
C LEU A 211 2.86 -13.59 -6.70
N THR A 212 1.57 -13.74 -6.40
CA THR A 212 0.70 -14.69 -7.10
C THR A 212 0.47 -14.28 -8.55
N ILE A 213 0.28 -12.98 -8.82
CA ILE A 213 0.11 -12.43 -10.17
C ILE A 213 1.38 -12.63 -11.01
N TYR A 214 2.54 -12.32 -10.45
CA TYR A 214 3.84 -12.39 -11.14
C TYR A 214 4.55 -13.74 -10.97
N SER A 215 3.81 -14.82 -10.69
CA SER A 215 4.41 -16.13 -10.51
C SER A 215 4.96 -16.69 -11.84
N PRO A 216 6.24 -17.13 -11.88
CA PRO A 216 6.85 -17.72 -13.07
C PRO A 216 6.25 -19.09 -13.43
N ASN A 217 5.48 -19.69 -12.52
CA ASN A 217 4.87 -21.02 -12.68
C ASN A 217 3.52 -21.00 -13.42
N ALA A 218 3.04 -19.83 -13.87
CA ALA A 218 1.75 -19.65 -14.52
C ALA A 218 1.65 -20.21 -15.96
N SER A 219 2.77 -20.67 -16.54
CA SER A 219 2.89 -21.03 -17.97
C SER A 219 2.48 -22.47 -18.33
N LEU A 220 1.65 -23.13 -17.52
CA LEU A 220 1.17 -24.49 -17.82
C LEU A 220 0.14 -24.46 -18.97
N VAL A 221 0.24 -25.42 -19.90
CA VAL A 221 -0.67 -25.54 -21.06
C VAL A 221 -1.74 -26.61 -20.82
N GLY A 222 -2.92 -26.46 -21.44
CA GLY A 222 -4.00 -27.45 -21.40
C GLY A 222 -4.85 -27.41 -20.12
N LEU A 223 -5.54 -28.51 -19.81
CA LEU A 223 -6.43 -28.60 -18.63
C LEU A 223 -5.72 -28.30 -17.31
N ALA A 224 -4.43 -28.65 -17.21
CA ALA A 224 -3.61 -28.31 -16.05
C ALA A 224 -3.41 -26.79 -15.92
N GLY A 225 -3.17 -26.10 -17.03
CA GLY A 225 -3.08 -24.64 -17.08
C GLY A 225 -4.38 -23.93 -16.69
N VAL A 226 -5.52 -24.43 -17.18
CA VAL A 226 -6.84 -23.87 -16.81
C VAL A 226 -7.09 -24.03 -15.31
N ARG A 227 -6.79 -25.19 -14.73
CA ARG A 227 -6.93 -25.41 -13.28
C ARG A 227 -5.99 -24.53 -12.48
N ALA A 228 -4.74 -24.38 -12.92
CA ALA A 228 -3.77 -23.51 -12.26
C ALA A 228 -4.25 -22.05 -12.27
N ARG A 229 -4.72 -21.53 -13.40
CA ARG A 229 -5.25 -20.16 -13.49
C ARG A 229 -6.45 -19.93 -12.58
N LYS A 230 -7.41 -20.86 -12.54
CA LYS A 230 -8.54 -20.79 -11.61
C LYS A 230 -8.09 -20.76 -10.14
N ALA A 231 -7.06 -21.54 -9.79
CA ALA A 231 -6.49 -21.54 -8.44
C ALA A 231 -5.78 -20.22 -8.12
N THR A 232 -5.01 -19.67 -9.06
CA THR A 232 -4.39 -18.34 -8.97
C THR A 232 -5.44 -17.26 -8.72
N ASP A 233 -6.49 -17.19 -9.55
CA ASP A 233 -7.55 -16.18 -9.41
C ASP A 233 -8.29 -16.32 -8.08
N ALA A 234 -8.53 -17.57 -7.62
CA ALA A 234 -9.14 -17.82 -6.32
C ALA A 234 -8.25 -17.35 -5.16
N MET A 235 -6.94 -17.57 -5.24
CA MET A 235 -5.97 -17.11 -4.25
C MET A 235 -5.91 -15.59 -4.17
N ILE A 236 -5.90 -14.91 -5.32
CA ILE A 236 -5.90 -13.44 -5.39
C ILE A 236 -7.17 -12.89 -4.74
N ARG A 237 -8.36 -13.40 -5.13
CA ARG A 237 -9.63 -12.99 -4.51
C ARG A 237 -9.65 -13.24 -3.00
N LYS A 238 -9.12 -14.38 -2.55
CA LYS A 238 -9.03 -14.69 -1.11
C LYS A 238 -8.28 -13.61 -0.36
N HIS A 239 -7.08 -13.26 -0.83
CA HIS A 239 -6.29 -12.23 -0.18
C HIS A 239 -6.92 -10.83 -0.27
N ILE A 240 -7.58 -10.48 -1.39
CA ILE A 240 -8.33 -9.20 -1.48
C ILE A 240 -9.41 -9.13 -0.40
N ARG A 241 -10.22 -10.19 -0.25
CA ARG A 241 -11.29 -10.26 0.77
C ARG A 241 -10.74 -10.17 2.18
N ILE A 242 -9.61 -10.82 2.46
CA ILE A 242 -8.96 -10.75 3.77
C ILE A 242 -8.45 -9.31 4.02
N THR A 243 -7.82 -8.67 3.03
CA THR A 243 -7.37 -7.28 3.14
C THR A 243 -8.53 -6.33 3.44
N ILE A 244 -9.65 -6.44 2.73
CA ILE A 244 -10.86 -5.64 2.99
C ILE A 244 -11.45 -5.98 4.36
N GLY A 245 -11.49 -7.26 4.73
CA GLY A 245 -11.94 -7.74 6.03
C GLY A 245 -11.18 -7.13 7.20
N TYR A 246 -9.84 -7.03 7.11
CA TYR A 246 -9.03 -6.31 8.09
C TYR A 246 -9.40 -4.83 8.18
N GLY A 247 -9.60 -4.16 7.04
CA GLY A 247 -9.96 -2.74 7.01
C GLY A 247 -11.31 -2.46 7.68
N ILE A 248 -12.32 -3.29 7.41
CA ILE A 248 -13.66 -3.16 8.00
C ILE A 248 -13.64 -3.52 9.49
N SER A 249 -12.95 -4.59 9.86
CA SER A 249 -12.93 -5.07 11.25
C SER A 249 -12.14 -4.15 12.19
N ASN A 250 -11.26 -3.30 11.64
CA ASN A 250 -10.40 -2.39 12.37
C ASN A 250 -10.62 -0.94 11.95
N GLU A 251 -11.88 -0.60 11.63
CA GLU A 251 -12.30 0.70 11.09
C GLU A 251 -12.04 1.93 11.98
N HIS A 252 -11.62 1.71 13.23
CA HIS A 252 -11.13 2.76 14.13
C HIS A 252 -9.73 3.26 13.74
N CYS A 253 -9.00 2.50 12.91
CA CYS A 253 -7.71 2.86 12.35
C CYS A 253 -7.89 3.20 10.87
N GLU A 254 -7.90 4.49 10.54
CA GLU A 254 -8.11 5.00 9.19
C GLU A 254 -7.14 4.38 8.16
N ASN A 255 -5.88 4.18 8.56
CA ASN A 255 -4.84 3.58 7.72
C ASN A 255 -5.18 2.16 7.24
N ALA A 256 -5.93 1.39 8.03
CA ALA A 256 -6.34 0.04 7.65
C ALA A 256 -7.38 0.05 6.52
N MET A 257 -8.09 1.16 6.31
CA MET A 257 -9.10 1.21 5.25
C MET A 257 -8.50 1.57 3.86
N PHE A 258 -7.32 2.19 3.80
CA PHE A 258 -6.71 2.54 2.51
C PHE A 258 -6.27 1.34 1.68
N GLN A 259 -5.73 0.29 2.33
CA GLN A 259 -5.13 -0.85 1.62
C GLN A 259 -6.14 -1.59 0.74
N GLY A 260 -7.41 -1.68 1.18
CA GLY A 260 -8.51 -2.21 0.37
C GLY A 260 -8.74 -1.39 -0.90
N SER A 261 -8.71 -0.05 -0.82
CA SER A 261 -8.87 0.81 -2.00
C SER A 261 -7.70 0.67 -2.97
N HIS A 262 -6.47 0.62 -2.45
CA HIS A 262 -5.27 0.50 -3.28
C HIS A 262 -5.27 -0.81 -4.06
N ILE A 263 -5.59 -1.92 -3.41
CA ILE A 263 -5.58 -3.22 -4.08
C ILE A 263 -6.78 -3.42 -5.01
N LEU A 264 -7.93 -2.81 -4.71
CA LEU A 264 -9.06 -2.79 -5.64
C LEU A 264 -8.70 -2.00 -6.91
N SER A 265 -8.03 -0.86 -6.80
CA SER A 265 -7.55 -0.11 -7.95
C SER A 265 -6.61 -0.93 -8.85
N ALA A 266 -5.67 -1.68 -8.25
CA ALA A 266 -4.68 -2.45 -9.02
C ALA A 266 -5.16 -3.84 -9.48
N CYS A 267 -6.04 -4.49 -8.72
CA CYS A 267 -6.40 -5.91 -8.88
C CYS A 267 -7.91 -6.18 -8.80
N GLY A 268 -8.77 -5.16 -8.84
CA GLY A 268 -10.21 -5.35 -8.71
C GLY A 268 -10.87 -6.07 -9.90
N ALA A 269 -10.20 -6.12 -11.06
CA ALA A 269 -10.61 -6.95 -12.21
C ALA A 269 -10.75 -8.45 -11.87
N TYR A 270 -10.09 -8.94 -10.80
CA TYR A 270 -10.20 -10.33 -10.38
C TYR A 270 -11.54 -10.66 -9.68
N ILE A 271 -12.32 -9.63 -9.30
CA ILE A 271 -13.64 -9.78 -8.68
C ILE A 271 -14.68 -9.99 -9.79
N VAL A 272 -15.31 -11.17 -9.79
CA VAL A 272 -16.21 -11.62 -10.87
C VAL A 272 -17.66 -11.81 -10.42
N ASP A 273 -17.89 -11.88 -9.11
CA ASP A 273 -19.23 -12.07 -8.56
C ASP A 273 -19.93 -10.71 -8.44
N PRO A 274 -21.11 -10.49 -9.07
CA PRO A 274 -21.76 -9.19 -9.05
C PRO A 274 -22.15 -8.69 -7.66
N VAL A 275 -22.45 -9.59 -6.71
CA VAL A 275 -22.77 -9.20 -5.34
C VAL A 275 -21.51 -8.74 -4.60
N GLU A 276 -20.39 -9.44 -4.84
CA GLU A 276 -19.07 -9.03 -4.33
C GLU A 276 -18.61 -7.70 -4.96
N GLN A 277 -18.86 -7.48 -6.25
CA GLN A 277 -18.56 -6.22 -6.94
C GLN A 277 -19.29 -5.04 -6.31
N GLU A 278 -20.60 -5.18 -6.05
CA GLU A 278 -21.36 -4.11 -5.38
C GLU A 278 -20.85 -3.88 -3.95
N ALA A 279 -20.52 -4.94 -3.21
CA ALA A 279 -19.93 -4.80 -1.88
C ALA A 279 -18.56 -4.06 -1.91
N CYS A 280 -17.75 -4.26 -2.96
CA CYS A 280 -16.52 -3.49 -3.17
C CYS A 280 -16.82 -1.99 -3.39
N VAL A 281 -17.86 -1.68 -4.16
CA VAL A 281 -18.30 -0.28 -4.36
C VAL A 281 -18.78 0.33 -3.04
N GLU A 282 -19.62 -0.37 -2.29
CA GLU A 282 -20.09 0.07 -0.97
C GLU A 282 -18.93 0.33 0.01
N TYR A 283 -17.91 -0.54 -0.01
CA TYR A 283 -16.68 -0.35 0.76
C TYR A 283 -15.96 0.95 0.38
N LEU A 284 -15.75 1.19 -0.92
CA LEU A 284 -15.08 2.39 -1.43
C LEU A 284 -15.88 3.67 -1.16
N GLU A 285 -17.20 3.63 -1.27
CA GLU A 285 -18.07 4.76 -0.91
C GLU A 285 -18.06 5.00 0.62
N GLY A 286 -17.97 3.93 1.41
CA GLY A 286 -17.78 4.00 2.85
C GLY A 286 -16.48 4.71 3.24
N LEU A 287 -15.38 4.38 2.57
CA LEU A 287 -14.08 5.03 2.75
C LEU A 287 -14.18 6.54 2.49
N GLN A 288 -14.79 6.93 1.36
CA GLN A 288 -14.98 8.33 1.01
C GLN A 288 -15.86 9.08 2.01
N ARG A 289 -16.95 8.47 2.48
CA ARG A 289 -17.84 9.11 3.47
C ARG A 289 -17.19 9.32 4.83
N ARG A 290 -16.28 8.43 5.23
CA ARG A 290 -15.66 8.44 6.57
C ARG A 290 -14.39 9.26 6.63
N ILE A 291 -13.49 9.04 5.68
CA ILE A 291 -12.10 9.56 5.71
C ILE A 291 -11.92 10.69 4.68
N GLY A 292 -12.88 10.86 3.76
CA GLY A 292 -12.76 11.86 2.69
C GLY A 292 -11.84 11.42 1.55
N TRP A 293 -11.34 10.19 1.58
CA TRP A 293 -10.53 9.61 0.49
C TRP A 293 -11.37 9.46 -0.77
N LYS A 294 -10.95 10.08 -1.86
CA LYS A 294 -11.75 10.12 -3.08
C LYS A 294 -11.58 8.82 -3.86
N THR A 295 -12.63 8.00 -3.90
CA THR A 295 -12.61 6.67 -4.55
C THR A 295 -13.37 6.64 -5.87
N TYR A 296 -13.99 7.74 -6.28
CA TYR A 296 -14.87 7.79 -7.46
C TYR A 296 -14.20 7.28 -8.75
N ARG A 297 -12.93 7.64 -9.02
CA ARG A 297 -12.19 7.11 -10.19
C ARG A 297 -12.00 5.61 -10.11
N VAL A 298 -11.62 5.12 -8.94
CA VAL A 298 -11.46 3.68 -8.71
C VAL A 298 -12.78 2.96 -8.96
N ILE A 299 -13.91 3.52 -8.52
CA ILE A 299 -15.25 2.95 -8.78
C ILE A 299 -15.60 2.97 -10.27
N GLU A 300 -15.33 4.07 -10.98
CA GLU A 300 -15.54 4.19 -12.43
C GLU A 300 -14.71 3.14 -13.20
N ASP A 301 -13.41 3.08 -12.95
CA ASP A 301 -12.49 2.14 -13.58
C ASP A 301 -12.93 0.68 -13.33
N LEU A 302 -13.34 0.36 -12.10
CA LEU A 302 -13.83 -0.98 -11.75
C LEU A 302 -15.12 -1.34 -12.49
N ARG A 303 -16.08 -0.42 -12.56
CA ARG A 303 -17.34 -0.64 -13.28
C ARG A 303 -17.10 -0.83 -14.77
N GLU A 304 -16.19 -0.09 -15.36
CA GLU A 304 -15.77 -0.29 -16.76
C GLU A 304 -15.13 -1.66 -16.96
N GLN A 305 -14.21 -2.07 -16.08
CA GLN A 305 -13.55 -3.38 -16.15
C GLN A 305 -14.51 -4.55 -15.98
N TRP A 306 -15.49 -4.44 -15.09
CA TRP A 306 -16.47 -5.50 -14.83
C TRP A 306 -17.55 -5.61 -15.91
N ALA A 307 -17.75 -4.56 -16.70
CA ALA A 307 -18.69 -4.54 -17.82
C ALA A 307 -18.09 -5.12 -19.12
N ALA A 308 -16.76 -5.23 -19.21
CA ALA A 308 -16.01 -5.75 -20.36
C ALA A 308 -15.98 -7.29 -20.39
#